data_AF-A0A1Y1YBU8-F1
#
_entry.id   AF-A0A1Y1YBU8-F1
#
_cell.length_a   1.000
_cell.length_b   1.000
_cell.length_c   1.000
_cell.angle_alpha   90.00
_cell.angle_beta   90.00
_cell.angle_gamma   90.00
#
_symmetry.space_group_name_H-M   'P 1'
#
loop_
_entity.id
_entity.type
_entity.pdbx_description
1 polymer ?
#
loop_
_entity_poly.entity_id
_entity_poly.type
_entity_poly.pdbx_seq_one_letter_code
_entity_poly.pdbx_strand_id
1 'polypeptide(L)' 'LGQEFIAKVLKLEFSLAKILSFLLANKHLPCYAIANVGAWIDKLRKKKMKLTRITL' A
#
# COMPACT_ATOMS: atom_id res chain seq x y z
N LEU A 1 -8.23 11.77 8.40
CA LEU A 1 -6.90 11.28 7.97
C LEU A 1 -6.74 9.77 8.19
N GLY A 2 -6.64 9.28 9.43
CA GLY A 2 -6.45 7.84 9.69
C GLY A 2 -7.56 6.94 9.15
N GLN A 3 -8.83 7.33 9.35
CA GLN A 3 -9.99 6.58 8.87
C GLN A 3 -10.09 6.52 7.34
N GLU A 4 -9.69 7.59 6.65
CA GLU A 4 -9.62 7.65 5.18
C GLU A 4 -8.52 6.75 4.63
N PHE A 5 -7.35 6.73 5.30
CA PHE A 5 -6.28 5.81 4.97
C PHE A 5 -6.72 4.35 5.14
N ILE A 6 -7.34 4.03 6.29
CA ILE A 6 -7.88 2.71 6.61
C ILE A 6 -8.91 2.27 5.56
N ALA A 7 -9.86 3.13 5.18
CA ALA A 7 -10.86 2.84 4.16
C ALA A 7 -10.24 2.50 2.78
N LYS A 8 -9.10 3.11 2.43
CA LYS A 8 -8.37 2.83 1.19
C LYS A 8 -7.52 1.55 1.28
N VAL A 9 -6.99 1.21 2.46
CA VAL A 9 -6.13 0.03 2.69
C VAL A 9 -6.92 -1.26 2.90
N LEU A 10 -8.08 -1.21 3.57
CA LEU A 10 -8.86 -2.40 3.98
C LEU A 10 -9.34 -3.29 2.84
N LYS A 11 -9.31 -2.81 1.59
CA LYS A 11 -9.69 -3.61 0.42
C LYS A 11 -8.67 -4.70 0.07
N LEU A 12 -7.51 -4.72 0.75
CA LEU A 12 -6.40 -5.58 0.36
C LEU A 12 -5.70 -6.16 1.60
N GLU A 13 -5.57 -7.49 1.59
CA GLU A 13 -4.82 -8.25 2.60
C GLU A 13 -3.32 -7.95 2.50
N PHE A 14 -2.91 -6.84 3.10
CA PHE A 14 -1.50 -6.50 3.27
C PHE A 14 -0.98 -6.99 4.60
N SER A 15 0.29 -7.43 4.61
CA SER A 15 0.98 -7.64 5.87
C SER A 15 1.20 -6.30 6.58
N LEU A 16 1.14 -6.33 7.91
CA LEU A 16 1.40 -5.16 8.74
C LEU A 16 2.74 -4.50 8.41
N ALA A 17 3.78 -5.30 8.13
CA ALA A 17 5.10 -4.81 7.74
C ALA A 17 5.06 -3.90 6.49
N LYS A 18 4.27 -4.25 5.46
CA LYS A 18 4.16 -3.43 4.25
C LYS A 18 3.49 -2.09 4.53
N ILE A 19 2.44 -2.09 5.36
CA ILE A 19 1.75 -0.87 5.78
C ILE A 19 2.70 0.03 6.56
N LEU A 20 3.46 -0.54 7.51
CA LEU A 20 4.45 0.19 8.29
C LEU A 20 5.57 0.78 7.42
N SER A 21 6.11 0.02 6.46
CA SER A 21 7.11 0.53 5.51
C SER A 21 6.57 1.71 4.69
N PHE A 22 5.31 1.65 4.27
CA PHE A 22 4.69 2.75 3.52
C PHE A 22 4.51 4.00 4.38
N LEU A 23 4.05 3.86 5.62
CA LEU A 23 3.90 4.99 6.53
C LEU A 23 5.27 5.61 6.87
N LEU A 24 6.30 4.79 7.07
CA LEU A 24 7.65 5.28 7.33
C LEU A 24 8.22 6.10 6.16
N ALA A 25 8.02 5.62 4.92
CA ALA A 25 8.45 6.34 3.71
C ALA A 25 7.72 7.68 3.52
N ASN A 26 6.57 7.88 4.16
CA ASN A 26 5.76 9.10 4.09
C ASN A 26 5.63 9.80 5.44
N LYS A 27 6.57 9.56 6.37
CA LYS A 27 6.52 10.01 7.78
C LYS A 27 6.21 11.50 7.95
N HIS A 28 6.76 12.34 7.07
CA HIS A 28 6.62 13.79 7.15
C HIS A 28 5.46 14.34 6.30
N LEU A 29 4.79 13.49 5.51
CA LEU A 29 3.78 13.90 4.53
C LEU A 29 2.54 13.01 4.60
N PRO A 30 1.77 13.08 5.70
CA PRO A 30 0.57 12.24 5.90
C PRO A 30 -0.51 12.47 4.81
N CYS A 31 -0.67 13.70 4.32
CA CYS A 31 -1.59 14.00 3.22
C CYS A 31 -1.15 13.33 1.91
N TYR A 32 0.16 13.29 1.64
CA TYR A 32 0.72 12.62 0.47
C TYR A 32 0.53 11.10 0.56
N ALA A 33 0.67 10.53 1.75
CA ALA A 33 0.40 9.10 1.99
C ALA A 33 -1.04 8.73 1.61
N ILE A 34 -2.02 9.56 1.98
CA ILE A 34 -3.44 9.33 1.72
C ILE A 34 -3.82 9.54 0.25
N ALA A 35 -3.19 10.51 -0.42
CA ALA A 35 -3.38 10.74 -1.85
C ALA A 35 -2.81 9.58 -2.69
N ASN A 36 -1.66 9.03 -2.27
CA ASN A 36 -0.91 8.05 -3.07
C ASN A 36 -1.10 6.58 -2.66
N VAL A 37 -1.87 6.30 -1.60
CA VAL A 37 -2.11 4.92 -1.13
C VAL A 37 -2.70 4.04 -2.23
N GLY A 38 -3.57 4.58 -3.10
CA GLY A 38 -4.14 3.85 -4.24
C GLY A 38 -3.09 3.44 -5.27
N ALA A 39 -2.19 4.35 -5.65
CA ALA A 39 -1.10 4.05 -6.57
C ALA A 39 -0.10 3.03 -5.98
N TRP A 40 0.17 3.14 -4.68
CA TRP A 40 1.00 2.18 -3.95
C TRP A 40 0.37 0.79 -3.93
N ILE A 41 -0.93 0.71 -3.66
CA ILE A 41 -1.75 -0.50 -3.73
C ILE A 41 -1.62 -1.18 -5.10
N ASP A 42 -1.82 -0.43 -6.18
CA ASP A 42 -1.77 -0.98 -7.55
C ASP A 42 -0.37 -1.50 -7.89
N LYS A 43 0.68 -0.78 -7.47
CA LYS A 43 2.07 -1.22 -7.63
C LYS A 43 2.32 -2.54 -6.91
N LEU A 44 1.80 -2.72 -5.69
CA LEU A 44 1.93 -3.97 -4.95
C LEU A 44 1.18 -5.12 -5.60
N ARG A 45 -0.03 -4.88 -6.10
CA ARG A 45 -0.82 -5.89 -6.83
C ARG A 45 -0.08 -6.36 -8.09
N LYS A 46 0.44 -5.42 -8.89
CA LYS A 46 1.25 -5.73 -10.08
C LYS A 46 2.50 -6.54 -9.73
N LYS A 47 3.18 -6.19 -8.63
CA LYS A 47 4.35 -6.96 -8.14
C LYS A 47 3.98 -8.39 -7.74
N LYS A 48 2.86 -8.58 -7.03
CA LYS A 48 2.36 -9.91 -6.64
C LYS A 48 2.01 -10.76 -7.87
N MET A 49 1.28 -10.21 -8.84
CA MET A 49 0.93 -10.88 -10.10
C MET A 49 2.17 -11.25 -10.93
N LYS A 50 3.18 -10.38 -11.00
CA LYS A 50 4.46 -10.69 -11.67
C LYS A 50 5.19 -11.83 -10.98
N LEU A 51 5.23 -11.85 -9.65
CA LEU A 51 5.88 -12.94 -8.91
C LEU A 51 5.22 -14.29 -9.22
N THR A 52 3.89 -14.35 -9.18
CA THR A 52 3.13 -15.57 -9.51
C THR A 52 3.39 -16.05 -10.94
N ARG A 53 3.57 -15.15 -11.92
CA ARG A 53 3.91 -15.52 -13.32
C ARG A 53 5.33 -16.05 -13.51
N ILE A 54 6.27 -15.73 -12.62
CA ILE A 54 7.67 -16.18 -12.72
C ILE A 54 7.87 -17.53 -12.02
N THR A 55 6.89 -17.96 -11.21
CA THR A 55 6.96 -19.20 -10.42
C THR A 55 6.13 -20.35 -11.02
N LEU A 56 5.55 -20.15 -12.20
CA LEU A 56 4.83 -21.13 -13.03
C LEU A 56 5.69 -21.46 -14.25
#